data_AF-A0A4R4BIV0-F1
#
_entry.id   AF-A0A4R4BIV0-F1
#
_cell.length_a   1.000
_cell.length_b   1.000
_cell.length_c   1.000
_cell.angle_alpha   90.00
_cell.angle_beta   90.00
_cell.angle_gamma   90.00
#
_symmetry.space_group_name_H-M   'P 1'
#
loop_
_entity.id
_entity.type
_entity.pdbx_description
1 polymer ?
#
loop_
_entity_poly.entity_id
_entity_poly.type
_entity_poly.pdbx_seq_one_letter_code
_entity_poly.pdbx_strand_id
1 'polypeptide(L)'
;MIIHQKLSKVIAKEIFKVDDEEILNAICCHTTLRKHATKMDLVLFVADKIEWDQNGAPPYLVEVKKELDKSLEHAAFVYISYLWDRKDTLKVLHPWLKDAYWQLKEIVE
;
A
#
# COMPACT_ATOMS: atom_id res chain seq x y z
N MET A 1 10.46 -3.86 -3.83
CA MET A 1 10.63 -5.35 -3.79
C MET A 1 9.38 -5.97 -3.17
N ILE A 2 8.79 -7.06 -3.65
CA ILE A 2 7.51 -7.58 -3.05
C ILE A 2 7.75 -8.45 -1.81
N ILE A 3 8.93 -9.04 -1.67
CA ILE A 3 9.25 -10.00 -0.58
C ILE A 3 9.42 -9.28 0.77
N HIS A 4 9.97 -8.06 0.78
CA HIS A 4 10.36 -7.39 2.03
C HIS A 4 9.19 -7.21 3.00
N GLN A 5 7.99 -6.81 2.57
CA GLN A 5 6.83 -6.70 3.46
C GLN A 5 6.57 -7.97 4.29
N LYS A 6 6.66 -9.16 3.68
CA LYS A 6 6.42 -10.44 4.38
C LYS A 6 7.56 -10.76 5.34
N LEU A 7 8.80 -10.53 4.91
CA LEU A 7 9.97 -10.73 5.77
C LEU A 7 10.00 -9.73 6.93
N SER A 8 9.61 -8.48 6.70
CA SER A 8 9.54 -7.43 7.71
C SER A 8 8.55 -7.77 8.81
N LYS A 9 7.39 -8.39 8.49
CA LYS A 9 6.47 -8.94 9.53
C LYS A 9 7.19 -9.96 10.41
N VAL A 10 7.91 -10.90 9.80
CA VAL A 10 8.63 -11.95 10.56
C VAL A 10 9.76 -11.33 11.39
N ILE A 11 10.53 -10.40 10.85
CA ILE A 11 11.60 -9.69 11.56
C ILE A 11 11.03 -8.88 12.74
N ALA A 12 9.95 -8.13 12.53
CA ALA A 12 9.27 -7.37 13.59
C ALA A 12 8.85 -8.27 14.76
N LYS A 13 8.27 -9.44 14.45
CA LYS A 13 7.84 -10.41 15.45
C LYS A 13 9.03 -11.10 16.14
N GLU A 14 9.91 -11.72 15.36
CA GLU A 14 10.94 -12.62 15.90
C GLU A 14 12.13 -11.88 16.50
N ILE A 15 12.52 -10.73 15.95
CA ILE A 15 13.70 -9.98 16.38
C ILE A 15 13.29 -8.84 17.31
N PHE A 16 12.35 -8.01 16.88
CA PHE A 16 11.94 -6.82 17.64
C PHE A 16 10.84 -7.09 18.68
N LYS A 17 10.33 -8.32 18.74
CA LYS A 17 9.31 -8.75 19.72
C LYS A 17 8.04 -7.90 19.66
N VAL A 18 7.65 -7.50 18.46
CA VAL A 18 6.35 -6.87 18.21
C VAL A 18 5.29 -7.96 18.19
N ASP A 19 4.39 -7.95 19.17
CA ASP A 19 3.33 -8.94 19.30
C ASP A 19 1.96 -8.45 18.82
N ASP A 20 1.83 -7.16 18.50
CA ASP A 20 0.59 -6.56 18.00
C ASP A 20 0.30 -7.03 16.56
N GLU A 21 -0.71 -7.89 16.41
CA GLU A 21 -1.06 -8.46 15.11
C GLU A 21 -1.61 -7.42 14.11
N GLU A 22 -2.22 -6.31 14.56
CA GLU A 22 -2.65 -5.25 13.66
C GLU A 22 -1.43 -4.56 13.02
N ILE A 23 -0.43 -4.22 13.83
CA ILE A 23 0.85 -3.65 13.36
C ILE A 23 1.57 -4.63 12.44
N LEU A 24 1.70 -5.89 12.85
CA LEU A 24 2.37 -6.91 12.05
C LEU A 24 1.68 -7.13 10.70
N ASN A 25 0.35 -7.09 10.66
CA ASN A 25 -0.42 -7.24 9.43
C ASN A 25 -0.27 -6.04 8.48
N ALA A 26 -0.23 -4.82 9.02
CA ALA A 26 0.05 -3.63 8.23
C ALA A 26 1.43 -3.73 7.58
N ILE A 27 2.46 -4.12 8.34
CA ILE A 27 3.81 -4.37 7.80
C ILE A 27 3.78 -5.44 6.70
N CYS A 28 2.98 -6.50 6.84
CA CYS A 28 2.93 -7.60 5.88
C CYS A 28 2.37 -7.21 4.50
N CYS A 29 1.57 -6.13 4.43
CA CYS A 29 0.88 -5.72 3.20
C CYS A 29 1.22 -4.30 2.70
N HIS A 30 2.08 -3.53 3.37
CA HIS A 30 2.35 -2.13 3.03
C HIS A 30 2.90 -1.89 1.60
N THR A 31 3.43 -2.90 0.91
CA THR A 31 3.93 -2.72 -0.47
C THR A 31 2.82 -2.91 -1.51
N THR A 32 1.95 -3.91 -1.32
CA THR A 32 0.94 -4.33 -2.31
C THR A 32 -0.48 -3.98 -1.92
N LEU A 33 -0.69 -3.56 -0.67
CA LEU A 33 -1.96 -3.64 0.05
C LEU A 33 -2.55 -5.06 -0.02
N ARG A 34 -3.81 -5.20 0.39
CA ARG A 34 -4.62 -6.42 0.31
C ARG A 34 -6.11 -6.06 0.29
N LYS A 35 -6.94 -7.01 -0.13
CA LYS A 35 -8.40 -6.94 0.08
C LYS A 35 -8.72 -6.90 1.57
N HIS A 36 -9.78 -6.18 1.93
CA HIS A 36 -10.25 -5.93 3.28
C HIS A 36 -9.16 -5.30 4.17
N ALA A 37 -8.41 -4.34 3.60
CA ALA A 37 -7.40 -3.59 4.33
C ALA A 37 -8.02 -2.92 5.57
N THR A 38 -7.35 -3.04 6.71
CA THR A 38 -7.73 -2.30 7.91
C THR A 38 -7.35 -0.83 7.78
N LYS A 39 -7.84 0.00 8.69
CA LYS A 39 -7.41 1.40 8.77
C LYS A 39 -5.89 1.50 8.97
N MET A 40 -5.29 0.63 9.79
CA MET A 40 -3.84 0.61 9.99
C MET A 40 -3.07 0.19 8.73
N ASP A 41 -3.57 -0.82 7.99
CA ASP A 41 -2.99 -1.22 6.70
C ASP A 41 -2.93 -0.03 5.73
N LEU A 42 -4.03 0.72 5.63
CA LEU A 42 -4.15 1.90 4.77
C LEU A 42 -3.24 3.06 5.22
N VAL A 43 -3.20 3.36 6.53
CA VAL A 43 -2.33 4.41 7.08
C VAL A 43 -0.87 4.14 6.70
N LEU A 44 -0.38 2.93 6.98
CA LEU A 44 1.00 2.57 6.69
C LEU A 44 1.27 2.56 5.18
N PHE A 45 0.36 2.00 4.39
CA PHE A 45 0.49 1.96 2.93
C PHE A 45 0.58 3.37 2.32
N VAL A 46 -0.28 4.29 2.72
CA VAL A 46 -0.31 5.67 2.18
C VAL A 46 0.90 6.46 2.66
N ALA A 47 1.28 6.33 3.94
CA ALA A 47 2.48 6.99 4.48
C ALA A 47 3.75 6.61 3.70
N ASP A 48 3.92 5.32 3.38
CA ASP A 48 5.03 4.79 2.58
C ASP A 48 5.07 5.34 1.14
N LYS A 49 3.95 5.85 0.59
CA LYS A 49 3.94 6.49 -0.75
C LYS A 49 4.12 8.00 -0.70
N ILE A 50 3.82 8.61 0.44
CA ILE A 50 4.04 10.04 0.66
C ILE A 50 5.49 10.32 1.00
N GLU A 51 6.12 9.43 1.78
CA GLU A 51 7.55 9.45 2.08
C GLU A 51 8.30 8.96 0.83
N TRP A 52 8.72 9.91 0.00
CA TRP A 52 9.49 9.66 -1.20
C TRP A 52 10.94 10.05 -0.97
N ASP A 53 11.83 9.06 -1.00
CA ASP A 53 13.25 9.19 -0.65
C ASP A 53 14.17 9.38 -1.86
N GLN A 54 13.62 9.44 -3.09
CA GLN A 54 14.40 9.56 -4.32
C GLN A 54 14.40 10.99 -4.89
N ASN A 55 15.34 11.27 -5.81
CA ASN A 55 15.39 12.55 -6.51
C ASN A 55 14.09 12.82 -7.31
N GLY A 56 13.63 14.07 -7.26
CA GLY A 56 12.39 14.50 -7.91
C GLY A 56 11.14 14.19 -7.09
N ALA A 57 9.97 14.32 -7.70
CA ALA A 57 8.70 13.94 -7.09
C ALA A 57 8.09 12.78 -7.87
N PRO A 58 7.49 11.78 -7.20
CA PRO A 58 6.85 10.70 -7.91
C PRO A 58 5.57 11.24 -8.58
N PRO A 59 5.24 10.75 -9.78
CA PRO A 59 4.15 11.30 -10.59
C PRO A 59 2.77 11.20 -9.94
N TYR A 60 2.60 10.34 -8.93
CA TYR A 60 1.36 10.16 -8.19
C TYR A 60 1.23 11.03 -6.93
N LEU A 61 2.30 11.67 -6.44
CA LEU A 61 2.32 12.28 -5.10
C LEU A 61 1.27 13.37 -4.90
N VAL A 62 1.11 14.24 -5.90
CA VAL A 62 0.19 15.38 -5.84
C VAL A 62 -1.25 14.89 -5.71
N GLU A 63 -1.65 13.92 -6.55
CA GLU A 63 -3.00 13.36 -6.50
C GLU A 63 -3.21 12.50 -5.24
N VAL A 64 -2.21 11.75 -4.77
CA VAL A 64 -2.31 11.01 -3.49
C VAL A 64 -2.60 11.96 -2.32
N LYS A 65 -1.88 13.09 -2.23
CA LYS A 65 -2.08 14.08 -1.16
C LYS A 65 -3.45 14.76 -1.25
N LYS A 66 -3.89 15.10 -2.45
CA LYS A 66 -5.20 15.71 -2.69
C LYS A 66 -6.35 14.76 -2.35
N GLU A 67 -6.25 13.49 -2.74
CA GLU A 67 -7.29 12.50 -2.49
C GLU A 67 -7.29 12.02 -1.03
N LEU A 68 -6.17 12.18 -0.30
CA LEU A 68 -6.09 11.94 1.14
C LEU A 68 -7.02 12.86 1.96
N ASP A 69 -7.31 14.07 1.46
CA ASP A 69 -8.27 14.97 2.11
C ASP A 69 -9.70 14.41 2.09
N LYS A 70 -10.00 13.43 1.22
CA LYS A 70 -11.28 12.72 1.20
C LYS A 70 -11.25 11.51 2.12
N SER A 71 -10.31 10.58 1.89
CA SER A 71 -10.10 9.42 2.76
C SER A 71 -8.79 8.68 2.45
N LEU A 72 -8.39 7.77 3.35
CA LEU A 72 -7.24 6.89 3.12
C LEU A 72 -7.45 5.95 1.92
N GLU A 73 -8.68 5.48 1.71
CA GLU A 73 -9.06 4.63 0.59
C GLU A 73 -8.91 5.37 -0.75
N HIS A 74 -9.32 6.64 -0.81
CA HIS A 74 -9.13 7.48 -1.99
C HIS A 74 -7.64 7.68 -2.30
N ALA A 75 -6.82 8.02 -1.29
CA ALA A 75 -5.37 8.15 -1.45
C ALA A 75 -4.70 6.84 -1.88
N ALA A 76 -5.06 5.72 -1.26
CA ALA A 76 -4.54 4.41 -1.62
C ALA A 76 -4.94 4.02 -3.05
N PHE A 77 -6.18 4.32 -3.45
CA PHE A 77 -6.69 4.02 -4.79
C PHE A 77 -5.93 4.79 -5.88
N VAL A 78 -5.53 6.04 -5.64
CA VAL A 78 -4.67 6.79 -6.60
C VAL A 78 -3.40 6.01 -6.93
N TYR A 79 -2.67 5.56 -5.91
CA TYR A 79 -1.42 4.84 -6.14
C TYR A 79 -1.64 3.45 -6.73
N ILE A 80 -2.67 2.73 -6.29
CA ILE A 80 -2.99 1.39 -6.83
C ILE A 80 -3.44 1.50 -8.29
N SER A 81 -4.26 2.49 -8.65
CA SER A 81 -4.65 2.77 -10.03
C SER A 81 -3.45 3.16 -10.90
N TYR A 82 -2.55 3.99 -10.37
CA TYR A 82 -1.28 4.31 -11.03
C TYR A 82 -0.46 3.05 -11.39
N LEU A 83 -0.40 2.06 -10.49
CA LEU A 83 0.25 0.77 -10.78
C LEU A 83 -0.58 -0.08 -11.75
N TRP A 84 -1.90 -0.09 -11.62
CA TRP A 84 -2.81 -0.87 -12.46
C TRP A 84 -2.78 -0.45 -13.93
N ASP A 85 -2.73 0.86 -14.19
CA ASP A 85 -2.62 1.41 -15.54
C ASP A 85 -1.29 1.03 -16.20
N ARG A 86 -0.27 0.76 -15.38
CA ARG A 86 1.08 0.37 -15.80
C ARG A 86 1.35 -1.12 -15.59
N LYS A 87 0.34 -1.94 -15.35
CA LYS A 87 0.50 -3.38 -15.04
C LYS A 87 1.35 -4.14 -16.05
N ASP A 88 1.32 -3.75 -17.33
CA ASP A 88 2.09 -4.39 -18.41
C ASP A 88 3.60 -4.07 -18.32
N THR A 89 3.97 -3.03 -17.58
CA THR A 89 5.37 -2.70 -17.26
C THR A 89 5.90 -3.46 -16.03
N LEU A 90 4.99 -4.03 -15.24
CA LEU A 90 5.35 -4.77 -14.03
C LEU A 90 5.77 -6.20 -14.40
N LYS A 91 6.90 -6.66 -13.86
CA LYS A 91 7.33 -8.05 -14.03
C LYS A 91 6.30 -9.05 -13.50
N VAL A 92 5.62 -8.68 -12.41
CA VAL A 92 4.59 -9.50 -11.74
C VAL A 92 3.54 -8.56 -11.16
N LEU A 93 2.27 -8.84 -11.45
CA LEU A 93 1.14 -8.24 -10.77
C LEU A 93 0.73 -9.14 -9.59
N HIS A 94 0.97 -8.70 -8.36
CA HIS A 94 0.66 -9.51 -7.18
C HIS A 94 -0.86 -9.64 -6.97
N PRO A 95 -1.40 -10.84 -6.66
CA PRO A 95 -2.84 -11.04 -6.47
C PRO A 95 -3.46 -10.08 -5.45
N TRP A 96 -2.78 -9.81 -4.34
CA TRP A 96 -3.30 -8.86 -3.34
C TRP A 96 -3.47 -7.44 -3.88
N LEU A 97 -2.59 -6.98 -4.78
CA LEU A 97 -2.72 -5.66 -5.40
C LEU A 97 -3.94 -5.63 -6.33
N LYS A 98 -4.14 -6.72 -7.11
CA LYS A 98 -5.32 -6.87 -7.98
C LYS A 98 -6.62 -6.86 -7.17
N ASP A 99 -6.68 -7.62 -6.09
CA ASP A 99 -7.89 -7.71 -5.26
C ASP A 99 -8.16 -6.38 -4.53
N ALA A 100 -7.10 -5.71 -4.06
CA ALA A 100 -7.20 -4.38 -3.47
C ALA A 100 -7.69 -3.33 -4.49
N TYR A 101 -7.22 -3.38 -5.74
CA TYR A 101 -7.69 -2.49 -6.81
C TYR A 101 -9.20 -2.58 -7.01
N TRP A 102 -9.72 -3.78 -7.23
CA TRP A 102 -11.16 -3.95 -7.48
C TRP A 102 -12.02 -3.55 -6.29
N GLN A 103 -11.60 -3.89 -5.07
CA GLN A 103 -12.34 -3.48 -3.89
C GLN A 103 -12.30 -1.97 -3.66
N LEU A 104 -11.15 -1.32 -3.79
CA LEU A 104 -11.06 0.13 -3.60
C LEU A 104 -11.84 0.87 -4.68
N LYS A 105 -11.87 0.33 -5.90
CA LYS A 105 -12.71 0.87 -6.97
C LYS A 105 -14.18 0.90 -6.58
N GLU A 106 -14.72 -0.20 -6.03
CA GLU A 106 -16.10 -0.26 -5.53
C GLU A 106 -16.39 0.69 -4.35
N ILE A 107 -15.36 1.12 -3.62
CA ILE A 107 -15.49 2.04 -2.47
C ILE A 107 -15.42 3.50 -2.92
N VAL A 108 -14.60 3.79 -3.93
CA VAL A 108 -14.24 5.16 -4.35
C VAL A 108 -15.06 5.64 -5.55
N GLU A 109 -15.50 4.74 -6.43
CA GLU A 109 -16.35 5.02 -7.61
C GLU A 109 -17.77 4.50 -7.42
#